data_AF-A0A2E4XK34-F1
#
_entry.id   AF-A0A2E4XK34-F1
#
_cell.length_a   1.000
_cell.length_b   1.000
_cell.length_c   1.000
_cell.angle_alpha   90.00
_cell.angle_beta   90.00
_cell.angle_gamma   90.00
#
_symmetry.space_group_name_H-M   'P 1'
#
loop_
_entity.id
_entity.type
_entity.pdbx_description
1 polymer ?
#
loop_
_entity_poly.entity_id
_entity_poly.type
_entity_poly.pdbx_seq_one_letter_code
_entity_poly.pdbx_strand_id
1 'polypeptide(L)'
;MILLKYKPPGTKISIYNNSICYNEPNYLQGLIRTYNGDTREDLHNLYNPFFKSFEWYSVDDRIHQYFYEKCKDGLNILLESYEKDSIIYYTLNHYCKLFKDILEKKDFENEEQKESPLLDDLKDIWKRSEVEILYQIFQYLETIQDNEEKEVYLSVIDNLVTMKEKKVYNYINKYSTSYN
;
A
#
# COMPACT_ATOMS: atom_id res chain seq x y z
N MET A 1 2.35 0.36 -1.77
CA MET A 1 3.13 1.63 -1.91
C MET A 1 4.52 1.43 -2.50
N ILE A 2 5.26 0.36 -2.17
CA ILE A 2 6.64 0.14 -2.66
C ILE A 2 6.79 0.32 -4.17
N LEU A 3 5.80 -0.15 -4.95
CA LEU A 3 5.80 -0.06 -6.40
C LEU A 3 5.92 1.36 -6.95
N LEU A 4 5.57 2.40 -6.18
CA LEU A 4 5.75 3.81 -6.59
C LEU A 4 7.19 4.16 -6.94
N LYS A 5 8.18 3.50 -6.31
CA LYS A 5 9.60 3.67 -6.64
C LYS A 5 9.93 3.34 -8.10
N TYR A 6 9.10 2.50 -8.73
CA TYR A 6 9.28 2.03 -10.10
C TYR A 6 8.29 2.67 -11.07
N LYS A 7 7.59 3.74 -10.66
CA LYS A 7 6.65 4.48 -11.50
C LYS A 7 7.20 5.87 -11.85
N PRO A 8 6.75 6.49 -12.95
CA PRO A 8 7.17 7.84 -13.32
C PRO A 8 6.91 8.86 -12.19
N PRO A 9 7.77 9.88 -12.01
CA PRO A 9 7.56 10.94 -11.03
C PRO A 9 6.22 11.65 -11.22
N GLY A 10 5.52 11.96 -10.12
CA GLY A 10 4.18 12.55 -10.18
C GLY A 10 3.04 11.52 -10.31
N THR A 11 3.36 10.22 -10.27
CA THR A 11 2.35 9.16 -10.17
C THR A 11 1.57 9.30 -8.87
N LYS A 12 0.26 9.35 -8.98
CA LYS A 12 -0.68 9.42 -7.85
C LYS A 12 -1.42 8.09 -7.72
N ILE A 13 -2.21 7.92 -6.66
CA ILE A 13 -2.99 6.69 -6.46
C ILE A 13 -4.49 6.98 -6.31
N SER A 14 -5.29 5.96 -6.62
CA SER A 14 -6.70 5.86 -6.22
C SER A 14 -6.92 4.50 -5.56
N ILE A 15 -7.94 4.39 -4.71
CA ILE A 15 -8.29 3.15 -4.01
C ILE A 15 -9.72 2.80 -4.37
N TYR A 16 -9.90 1.63 -4.98
CA TYR A 16 -11.22 1.10 -5.31
C TYR A 16 -11.19 -0.42 -5.29
N ASN A 17 -12.32 -1.06 -4.98
CA ASN A 17 -12.43 -2.53 -4.93
C ASN A 17 -11.31 -3.20 -4.12
N ASN A 18 -10.96 -2.61 -2.97
CA ASN A 18 -9.89 -3.10 -2.08
C ASN A 18 -8.52 -3.25 -2.74
N SER A 19 -8.28 -2.47 -3.80
CA SER A 19 -7.06 -2.48 -4.60
C SER A 19 -6.49 -1.06 -4.70
N ILE A 20 -5.17 -0.96 -4.88
CA ILE A 20 -4.50 0.32 -5.12
C ILE A 20 -4.21 0.43 -6.62
N CYS A 21 -4.65 1.53 -7.22
CA CYS A 21 -4.34 1.82 -8.62
C CYS A 21 -3.40 3.00 -8.75
N TYR A 22 -2.40 2.83 -9.63
CA TYR A 22 -1.38 3.83 -9.91
C TYR A 22 -1.77 4.64 -11.15
N ASN A 23 -1.91 5.94 -10.97
CA ASN A 23 -2.30 6.89 -11.99
C ASN A 23 -1.07 7.69 -12.42
N GLU A 24 -0.40 7.20 -13.46
CA GLU A 24 0.79 7.85 -14.03
C GLU A 24 0.46 9.26 -14.56
N PRO A 25 1.43 10.19 -14.53
CA PRO A 25 1.26 11.53 -15.09
C PRO A 25 0.93 11.44 -16.58
N ASN A 26 -0.19 12.06 -16.99
CA ASN A 26 -0.55 12.21 -18.38
C ASN A 26 -0.82 13.70 -18.66
N TYR A 27 -0.54 14.18 -19.87
CA TYR A 27 -0.74 15.58 -20.26
C TYR A 27 -2.20 16.06 -20.10
N LEU A 28 -3.16 15.13 -20.01
CA LEU A 28 -4.59 15.39 -19.78
C LEU A 28 -5.06 15.14 -18.33
N GLN A 29 -4.14 14.91 -17.38
CA GLN A 29 -4.49 14.49 -16.00
C GLN A 29 -5.45 15.45 -15.29
N GLY A 30 -5.31 16.77 -15.49
CA GLY A 30 -6.13 17.77 -14.80
C GLY A 30 -7.62 17.68 -15.12
N LEU A 31 -7.96 17.35 -16.37
CA LEU A 31 -9.36 17.27 -16.83
C LEU A 31 -10.03 15.97 -16.38
N ILE A 32 -9.31 14.84 -16.44
CA ILE A 32 -9.82 13.52 -16.04
C ILE A 32 -10.04 13.45 -14.52
N ARG A 33 -9.16 14.07 -13.72
CA ARG A 33 -9.27 14.08 -12.25
C ARG A 33 -10.38 14.97 -11.73
N THR A 34 -10.60 16.12 -12.37
CA THR A 34 -11.71 17.02 -12.02
C THR A 34 -13.06 16.35 -12.33
N TYR A 35 -13.12 15.52 -13.38
CA TYR A 35 -14.29 14.72 -13.72
C TYR A 35 -14.50 13.51 -12.79
N ASN A 36 -13.41 12.85 -12.36
CA ASN A 36 -13.46 11.63 -11.54
C ASN A 36 -13.50 11.88 -10.02
N GLY A 37 -13.30 13.12 -9.56
CA GLY A 37 -13.45 13.47 -8.14
C GLY A 37 -12.51 12.72 -7.22
N ASP A 38 -11.24 12.49 -7.60
CA ASP A 38 -10.21 11.93 -6.69
C ASP A 38 -10.19 12.78 -5.41
N THR A 39 -10.64 12.21 -4.30
CA THR A 39 -10.83 12.96 -3.05
C THR A 39 -9.83 12.53 -1.98
N ARG A 40 -9.71 13.35 -0.94
CA ARG A 40 -9.05 12.98 0.33
C ARG A 40 -9.61 11.67 0.89
N GLU A 41 -10.88 11.38 0.62
CA GLU A 41 -11.61 10.22 1.15
C GLU A 41 -10.99 8.90 0.71
N ASP A 42 -10.48 8.84 -0.53
CA ASP A 42 -9.82 7.65 -1.06
C ASP A 42 -8.56 7.30 -0.27
N LEU A 43 -7.74 8.30 0.07
CA LEU A 43 -6.50 8.09 0.82
C LEU A 43 -6.74 7.79 2.29
N HIS A 44 -7.83 8.30 2.88
CA HIS A 44 -8.21 7.95 4.26
C HIS A 44 -8.44 6.47 4.45
N ASN A 45 -8.87 5.76 3.40
CA ASN A 45 -9.07 4.31 3.43
C ASN A 45 -7.77 3.52 3.68
N LEU A 46 -6.59 4.15 3.67
CA LEU A 46 -5.32 3.52 4.01
C LEU A 46 -5.03 3.48 5.52
N TYR A 47 -5.68 4.31 6.33
CA TYR A 47 -5.38 4.39 7.76
C TYR A 47 -5.58 3.04 8.47
N ASN A 48 -6.76 2.45 8.34
CA ASN A 48 -7.08 1.17 9.00
C ASN A 48 -6.21 0.01 8.48
N PRO A 49 -5.99 -0.17 7.16
CA PRO A 49 -5.05 -1.18 6.66
C PRO A 49 -3.62 -1.02 7.18
N PHE A 50 -3.10 0.21 7.26
CA PHE A 50 -1.77 0.44 7.83
C PHE A 50 -1.73 0.07 9.30
N PHE A 51 -2.69 0.53 10.10
CA PHE A 51 -2.76 0.21 11.51
C PHE A 51 -2.84 -1.31 11.75
N LYS A 52 -3.71 -2.01 11.01
CA LYS A 52 -3.82 -3.47 11.08
C LYS A 52 -2.54 -4.17 10.68
N SER A 53 -1.82 -3.66 9.67
CA SER A 53 -0.53 -4.24 9.32
C SER A 53 0.47 -4.14 10.48
N PHE A 54 0.54 -2.99 11.15
CA PHE A 54 1.44 -2.77 12.28
C PHE A 54 1.14 -3.70 13.46
N GLU A 55 -0.15 -3.93 13.72
CA GLU A 55 -0.62 -4.85 14.75
C GLU A 55 -0.32 -6.31 14.40
N TRP A 56 -0.57 -6.71 13.16
CA TRP A 56 -0.46 -8.11 12.72
C TRP A 56 0.97 -8.55 12.44
N TYR A 57 1.83 -7.64 11.99
CA TYR A 57 3.15 -7.94 11.48
C TYR A 57 4.20 -7.09 12.20
N SER A 58 4.81 -7.69 13.23
CA SER A 58 5.84 -7.05 14.06
C SER A 58 7.09 -6.67 13.25
N VAL A 59 7.64 -5.50 13.55
CA VAL A 59 8.94 -4.99 13.06
C VAL A 59 10.15 -5.74 13.60
N ASP A 60 9.99 -6.62 14.58
CA ASP A 60 11.08 -7.51 15.01
C ASP A 60 11.44 -8.55 13.93
N ASP A 61 10.50 -8.82 13.02
CA ASP A 61 10.79 -9.59 11.82
C ASP A 61 11.44 -8.68 10.76
N ARG A 62 12.68 -9.02 10.38
CA ARG A 62 13.45 -8.31 9.36
C ARG A 62 12.72 -8.13 8.03
N ILE A 63 11.84 -9.07 7.66
CA ILE A 63 11.09 -9.00 6.41
C ILE A 63 10.01 -7.93 6.51
N HIS A 64 9.26 -7.89 7.61
CA HIS A 64 8.26 -6.85 7.84
C HIS A 64 8.91 -5.48 7.96
N GLN A 65 10.02 -5.38 8.70
CA GLN A 65 10.82 -4.17 8.81
C GLN A 65 11.22 -3.64 7.42
N TYR A 66 11.76 -4.51 6.56
CA TYR A 66 12.11 -4.15 5.19
C TYR A 66 10.91 -3.62 4.40
N PHE A 67 9.76 -4.29 4.47
CA PHE A 67 8.55 -3.85 3.77
C PHE A 67 8.07 -2.49 4.27
N TYR A 68 8.13 -2.22 5.58
CA TYR A 68 7.75 -0.92 6.14
C TYR A 68 8.72 0.20 5.75
N GLU A 69 10.03 -0.06 5.73
CA GLU A 69 11.02 0.89 5.22
C GLU A 69 10.74 1.26 3.77
N LYS A 70 10.57 0.26 2.89
CA LYS A 70 10.28 0.48 1.47
C LYS A 70 8.91 1.11 1.24
N CYS A 71 7.92 0.79 2.08
CA CYS A 71 6.59 1.40 2.01
C CYS A 71 6.66 2.89 2.36
N LYS A 72 7.42 3.25 3.41
CA LYS A 72 7.68 4.65 3.79
C LYS A 72 8.37 5.41 2.66
N ASP A 73 9.34 4.80 1.97
CA ASP A 73 9.98 5.42 0.79
C ASP A 73 8.96 5.68 -0.32
N GLY A 74 8.10 4.71 -0.62
CA GLY A 74 7.01 4.87 -1.59
C GLY A 74 6.01 5.96 -1.18
N LEU A 75 5.68 6.08 0.11
CA LEU A 75 4.81 7.14 0.63
C LEU A 75 5.46 8.53 0.49
N ASN A 76 6.77 8.65 0.68
CA ASN A 76 7.48 9.92 0.44
C ASN A 76 7.43 10.32 -1.05
N ILE A 77 7.60 9.36 -1.97
CA ILE A 77 7.45 9.61 -3.42
C ILE A 77 6.02 10.07 -3.75
N LEU A 78 5.01 9.44 -3.12
CA LEU A 78 3.62 9.85 -3.28
C LEU A 78 3.39 11.27 -2.75
N LEU A 79 3.94 11.58 -1.57
CA LEU A 79 3.84 12.89 -0.92
C LEU A 79 4.36 14.01 -1.83
N GLU A 80 5.48 13.78 -2.51
CA GLU A 80 6.07 14.72 -3.48
C GLU A 80 5.18 15.00 -4.70
N SER A 81 4.21 14.12 -4.97
CA SER A 81 3.26 14.29 -6.08
C SER A 81 2.08 15.22 -5.74
N TYR A 82 1.99 15.71 -4.50
CA TYR A 82 0.92 16.61 -4.05
C TYR A 82 1.47 17.95 -3.53
N GLU A 83 0.68 19.00 -3.67
CA GLU A 83 1.02 20.34 -3.18
C GLU A 83 1.10 20.35 -1.64
N LYS A 84 2.12 21.03 -1.09
CA LYS A 84 2.44 21.05 0.35
C LYS A 84 1.31 21.53 1.26
N ASP A 85 0.44 22.39 0.73
CA ASP A 85 -0.68 22.95 1.50
C ASP A 85 -1.99 22.16 1.31
N SER A 86 -1.97 21.07 0.54
CA SER A 86 -3.15 20.25 0.32
C SER A 86 -3.46 19.35 1.53
N ILE A 87 -4.74 19.10 1.78
CA ILE A 87 -5.17 18.18 2.84
C ILE A 87 -4.61 16.76 2.61
N ILE A 88 -4.45 16.37 1.35
CA ILE A 88 -3.82 15.10 0.96
C ILE A 88 -2.37 15.06 1.42
N TYR A 89 -1.59 16.12 1.19
CA TYR A 89 -0.21 16.21 1.66
C TYR A 89 -0.12 16.03 3.18
N TYR A 90 -0.97 16.72 3.94
CA TYR A 90 -1.00 16.53 5.40
C TYR A 90 -1.35 15.09 5.82
N THR A 91 -2.27 14.44 5.10
CA THR A 91 -2.67 13.04 5.35
C THR A 91 -1.52 12.07 5.07
N LEU A 92 -0.84 12.23 3.94
CA LEU A 92 0.32 11.41 3.57
C LEU A 92 1.51 11.65 4.51
N ASN A 93 1.76 12.90 4.91
CA ASN A 93 2.79 13.23 5.87
C ASN A 93 2.52 12.58 7.25
N HIS A 94 1.26 12.52 7.66
CA HIS A 94 0.86 11.76 8.84
C HIS A 94 1.18 10.27 8.69
N TYR A 95 0.87 9.65 7.53
CA TYR A 95 1.24 8.25 7.29
C TYR A 95 2.75 8.02 7.29
N CYS A 96 3.55 8.89 6.67
CA CYS A 96 5.02 8.82 6.75
C CYS A 96 5.51 8.84 8.20
N LYS A 97 4.88 9.67 9.06
CA LYS A 97 5.18 9.72 10.49
C LYS A 97 4.80 8.41 11.19
N LEU A 98 3.63 7.83 10.93
CA LEU A 98 3.22 6.54 11.51
C LEU A 98 4.25 5.43 11.20
N PHE A 99 4.65 5.29 9.92
CA PHE A 99 5.67 4.32 9.54
C PHE A 99 7.01 4.58 10.21
N LYS A 100 7.42 5.85 10.35
CA LYS A 100 8.64 6.21 11.09
C LYS A 100 8.56 5.79 12.55
N ASP A 101 7.45 6.11 13.22
CA ASP A 101 7.26 5.82 14.64
C ASP A 101 7.23 4.29 14.89
N ILE A 102 6.65 3.49 13.98
CA ILE A 102 6.65 2.01 14.02
C ILE A 102 8.07 1.46 13.89
N LEU A 103 8.82 1.95 12.90
CA LEU A 103 10.21 1.54 12.68
C LEU A 103 11.12 1.91 13.86
N GLU A 104 10.81 3.01 14.55
CA GLU A 104 11.50 3.45 15.78
C GLU A 104 10.98 2.74 17.05
N LYS A 105 10.04 1.79 16.91
CA LYS A 105 9.41 1.04 18.01
C LYS A 105 8.82 1.93 19.10
N LYS A 106 8.23 3.06 18.71
CA LYS A 106 7.44 3.88 19.63
C LYS A 106 6.14 3.16 19.94
N ASP A 107 5.62 3.36 21.14
CA ASP A 107 4.31 2.84 21.50
C ASP A 107 3.22 3.49 20.65
N PHE A 108 2.32 2.67 20.13
CA PHE A 108 1.11 3.11 19.45
C PHE A 108 -0.06 2.94 20.40
N GLU A 109 -0.92 3.96 20.50
CA GLU A 109 -2.19 3.82 21.20
C GLU A 109 -3.05 2.83 20.42
N ASN A 110 -3.15 1.61 20.93
CA ASN A 110 -4.16 0.66 20.49
C ASN A 110 -5.50 1.12 21.08
N GLU A 111 -6.33 1.74 20.25
CA GLU A 111 -7.76 1.77 20.55
C GLU A 111 -8.26 0.33 20.49
N GLU A 112 -8.50 -0.30 21.65
CA GLU A 112 -9.13 -1.62 21.76
C GLU A 112 -10.55 -1.55 21.19
N GLN A 113 -10.68 -1.69 19.88
CA GLN A 113 -11.96 -1.85 19.21
C GLN A 113 -12.27 -3.34 19.08
N LYS A 114 -13.51 -3.71 19.38
CA LYS A 114 -13.98 -5.09 19.31
C LYS A 114 -13.88 -5.57 17.85
N GLU A 115 -12.91 -6.43 17.58
CA GLU A 115 -12.65 -6.86 16.20
C GLU A 115 -13.71 -7.82 15.68
N SER A 116 -14.06 -7.64 14.41
CA SER A 116 -14.89 -8.59 13.69
C SER A 116 -14.08 -9.85 13.41
N PRO A 117 -14.63 -11.07 13.60
CA PRO A 117 -13.98 -12.32 13.18
C PRO A 117 -13.56 -12.35 11.71
N LEU A 118 -14.16 -11.49 10.86
CA LEU A 118 -13.79 -11.32 9.46
C LEU A 118 -12.37 -10.75 9.27
N LEU A 119 -11.84 -10.03 10.25
CA LEU A 119 -10.50 -9.45 10.20
C LEU A 119 -9.41 -10.51 10.35
N ASP A 120 -9.66 -11.57 11.13
CA ASP A 120 -8.68 -12.64 11.36
C ASP A 120 -8.35 -13.37 10.04
N ASP A 121 -9.37 -13.69 9.24
CA ASP A 121 -9.18 -14.34 7.94
C ASP A 121 -8.41 -13.45 6.94
N LEU A 122 -8.53 -12.11 7.04
CA LEU A 122 -7.82 -11.17 6.18
C LEU A 122 -6.32 -11.17 6.45
N LYS A 123 -5.92 -11.42 7.71
CA LYS A 123 -4.51 -11.52 8.12
C LYS A 123 -3.79 -12.67 7.38
N ASP A 124 -4.48 -13.79 7.17
CA ASP A 124 -3.89 -14.98 6.56
C ASP A 124 -4.00 -15.01 5.02
N ILE A 125 -4.46 -13.93 4.38
CA ILE A 125 -4.53 -13.84 2.91
C ILE A 125 -3.16 -14.03 2.27
N TRP A 126 -2.10 -13.52 2.89
CA TRP A 126 -0.73 -13.71 2.45
C TRP A 126 -0.07 -14.81 3.26
N LYS A 127 0.37 -15.89 2.58
CA LYS A 127 1.19 -16.92 3.22
C LYS A 127 2.59 -16.38 3.41
N ARG A 128 3.24 -16.80 4.50
CA ARG A 128 4.63 -16.41 4.79
C ARG A 128 5.58 -16.65 3.62
N SER A 129 5.48 -17.79 2.94
CA SER A 129 6.32 -18.11 1.78
C SER A 129 6.13 -17.14 0.60
N GLU A 130 4.91 -16.63 0.39
CA GLU A 130 4.62 -15.66 -0.67
C GLU A 130 5.23 -14.29 -0.33
N VAL A 131 5.19 -13.91 0.94
CA VAL A 131 5.85 -12.69 1.45
C VAL A 131 7.37 -12.78 1.32
N GLU A 132 7.95 -13.95 1.61
CA GLU A 132 9.38 -14.22 1.43
C GLU A 132 9.81 -14.17 -0.04
N ILE A 133 8.99 -14.67 -0.96
CA ILE A 133 9.22 -14.54 -2.41
C ILE A 133 9.25 -13.07 -2.81
N LEU A 134 8.26 -12.27 -2.39
CA LEU A 134 8.24 -10.83 -2.67
C LEU A 134 9.47 -10.13 -2.10
N TYR A 135 9.86 -10.47 -0.87
CA TYR A 135 11.05 -9.92 -0.22
C TYR A 135 12.30 -10.18 -1.07
N GLN A 136 12.50 -11.42 -1.51
CA GLN A 136 13.65 -11.79 -2.36
C GLN A 136 13.62 -11.07 -3.71
N ILE A 137 12.46 -10.98 -4.37
CA ILE A 137 12.33 -10.28 -5.66
C ILE A 137 12.68 -8.79 -5.47
N PHE A 138 12.16 -8.15 -4.42
CA PHE A 138 12.48 -6.75 -4.16
C PHE A 138 13.96 -6.52 -3.84
N GLN A 139 14.61 -7.43 -3.10
CA GLN A 139 16.06 -7.34 -2.89
C GLN A 139 16.83 -7.50 -4.20
N TYR A 140 16.41 -8.44 -5.05
CA TYR A 140 17.04 -8.67 -6.35
C TYR A 140 16.89 -7.47 -7.28
N LEU A 141 15.70 -6.83 -7.32
CA LEU A 141 15.43 -5.63 -8.12
C LEU A 141 16.43 -4.48 -7.85
N GLU A 142 16.92 -4.34 -6.63
CA GLU A 142 17.93 -3.31 -6.26
C GLU A 142 19.32 -3.60 -6.85
N THR A 143 19.57 -4.85 -7.28
CA THR A 143 20.84 -5.27 -7.87
C THR A 143 20.86 -5.17 -9.40
N ILE A 144 19.69 -5.27 -10.03
CA ILE A 144 19.54 -5.27 -11.48
C ILE A 144 19.91 -3.89 -12.05
N GLN A 145 20.72 -3.89 -13.11
CA GLN A 145 21.03 -2.66 -13.87
C GLN A 145 20.19 -2.55 -15.14
N ASP A 146 19.87 -3.69 -15.76
CA ASP A 146 19.08 -3.73 -16.98
C ASP A 146 17.59 -3.44 -16.73
N ASN A 147 17.03 -2.51 -17.49
CA ASN A 147 15.64 -2.09 -17.29
C ASN A 147 14.65 -3.14 -17.84
N GLU A 148 14.97 -3.83 -18.94
CA GLU A 148 14.08 -4.86 -19.48
C GLU A 148 13.95 -6.03 -18.49
N GLU A 149 15.05 -6.44 -17.88
CA GLU A 149 15.06 -7.44 -16.81
C GLU A 149 14.22 -6.97 -15.61
N LYS A 150 14.37 -5.71 -15.15
CA LYS A 150 13.54 -5.16 -14.05
C LYS A 150 12.04 -5.28 -14.33
N GLU A 151 11.61 -4.93 -15.53
CA GLU A 151 10.20 -4.99 -15.91
C GLU A 151 9.63 -6.42 -15.82
N VAL A 152 10.43 -7.44 -16.13
CA VAL A 152 10.01 -8.84 -15.95
C VAL A 152 9.68 -9.13 -14.48
N TYR A 153 10.56 -8.76 -13.55
CA TYR A 153 10.34 -9.00 -12.12
C TYR A 153 9.23 -8.13 -11.53
N LEU A 154 9.09 -6.88 -11.99
CA LEU A 154 7.97 -6.02 -11.62
C LEU A 154 6.63 -6.62 -12.08
N SER A 155 6.57 -7.19 -13.29
CA SER A 155 5.37 -7.87 -13.77
C SER A 155 4.98 -9.08 -12.91
N VAL A 156 5.96 -9.81 -12.36
CA VAL A 156 5.71 -10.92 -11.43
C VAL A 156 5.10 -10.40 -10.13
N ILE A 157 5.65 -9.31 -9.57
CA ILE A 157 5.10 -8.67 -8.37
C ILE A 157 3.66 -8.20 -8.62
N ASP A 158 3.43 -7.48 -9.73
CA ASP A 158 2.11 -6.96 -10.09
C ASP A 158 1.09 -8.10 -10.18
N ASN A 159 1.43 -9.20 -10.87
CA ASN A 159 0.56 -10.37 -10.97
C ASN A 159 0.24 -10.98 -9.61
N LEU A 160 1.22 -11.10 -8.71
CA LEU A 160 1.02 -11.63 -7.35
C LEU A 160 0.12 -10.71 -6.52
N VAL A 161 0.36 -9.40 -6.57
CA VAL A 161 -0.41 -8.39 -5.83
C VAL A 161 -1.84 -8.36 -6.35
N THR A 162 -2.05 -8.25 -7.67
CA THR A 162 -3.39 -8.23 -8.26
C THR A 162 -4.17 -9.51 -7.95
N MET A 163 -3.53 -10.68 -7.95
CA MET A 163 -4.17 -11.92 -7.52
C MET A 163 -4.67 -11.82 -6.07
N LYS A 164 -3.91 -11.20 -5.17
CA LYS A 164 -4.23 -11.07 -3.75
C LYS A 164 -5.30 -10.01 -3.49
N GLU A 165 -5.22 -8.88 -4.16
CA GLU A 165 -6.27 -7.85 -4.16
C GLU A 165 -7.62 -8.43 -4.60
N LYS A 166 -7.63 -9.24 -5.68
CA LYS A 166 -8.84 -9.95 -6.12
C LYS A 166 -9.39 -10.91 -5.06
N LYS A 167 -8.51 -11.59 -4.30
CA LYS A 167 -8.92 -12.46 -3.19
C LYS A 167 -9.55 -11.66 -2.06
N VAL A 168 -8.95 -10.53 -1.67
CA VAL A 168 -9.49 -9.60 -0.67
C VAL A 168 -10.88 -9.11 -1.08
N TYR A 169 -11.01 -8.61 -2.32
CA TYR A 169 -12.26 -8.12 -2.87
C TYR A 169 -13.37 -9.18 -2.84
N ASN A 170 -13.07 -10.39 -3.33
CA ASN A 170 -14.02 -11.49 -3.33
C ASN A 170 -14.42 -11.93 -1.92
N TYR A 171 -13.47 -11.94 -0.98
CA TYR A 171 -13.72 -12.25 0.42
C TYR A 171 -14.70 -11.23 1.00
N ILE A 172 -14.39 -9.94 0.90
CA ILE A 172 -15.24 -8.86 1.44
C ILE A 172 -16.63 -8.90 0.82
N ASN A 173 -16.74 -9.03 -0.50
CA ASN A 173 -18.05 -9.10 -1.18
C ASN A 173 -18.89 -10.29 -0.74
N LYS A 174 -18.28 -11.47 -0.53
CA LYS A 174 -18.99 -12.65 -0.05
C LYS A 174 -19.65 -12.39 1.31
N TYR A 175 -18.94 -11.75 2.23
CA TYR A 175 -19.49 -11.47 3.56
C TYR A 175 -20.46 -10.28 3.55
N SER A 176 -20.17 -9.21 2.82
CA SER A 176 -21.08 -8.05 2.69
C SER A 176 -22.43 -8.42 2.06
N THR A 177 -22.47 -9.40 1.16
CA THR A 177 -23.71 -9.87 0.52
C THR A 177 -24.46 -10.94 1.33
N SER A 178 -23.80 -11.58 2.30
CA SER A 178 -24.42 -12.59 3.17
C SER A 178 -25.21 -12.00 4.35
N TYR A 179 -25.15 -10.69 4.56
CA TYR A 179 -25.91 -9.96 5.61
C TYR A 179 -27.20 -9.29 5.09
N ASN A 180 -27.66 -9.59 3.87
CA ASN A 180 -28.95 -9.17 3.34
C ASN A 180 -29.94 -10.35 3.25
#